data_AF-A0A2Y9AL57-F1
#
_entry.id   AF-A0A2Y9AL57-F1
#
_cell.length_a   1.000
_cell.length_b   1.000
_cell.length_c   1.000
_cell.angle_alpha   90.00
_cell.angle_beta   90.00
_cell.angle_gamma   90.00
#
_symmetry.space_group_name_H-M   'P 1'
#
loop_
_entity.id
_entity.type
_entity.pdbx_description
1 polymer ?
#
loop_
_entity_poly.entity_id
_entity_poly.type
_entity_poly.pdbx_seq_one_letter_code
_entity_poly.pdbx_strand_id
1 'polypeptide(L)'
;MARAIDVADASRVRRAPRYGRFGFLGFLLGALLSLALTFVPVGGADLPRGTLFLLLLLALGTGGVFAGLTWALVADRRSLRRRGRG
;
A
#
# COMPACT_ATOMS: atom_id res chain seq x y z
N MET A 1 -1.09 48.27 5.15
CA MET A 1 -0.35 47.25 4.37
C MET A 1 -0.36 45.94 5.15
N ALA A 2 -1.30 45.05 4.86
CA ALA A 2 -1.33 43.71 5.46
C ALA A 2 -0.19 42.88 4.82
N ARG A 3 0.71 42.37 5.67
CA ARG A 3 1.90 41.62 5.26
C ARG A 3 1.45 40.24 4.79
N ALA A 4 1.82 39.84 3.58
CA ALA A 4 1.38 38.58 2.92
C ALA A 4 1.61 37.28 3.73
N ILE A 5 2.31 37.37 4.87
CA ILE A 5 2.47 36.30 5.86
C ILE A 5 1.17 35.91 6.60
N ASP A 6 0.11 36.74 6.56
CA ASP A 6 -1.20 36.40 7.16
C ASP A 6 -2.09 35.54 6.23
N VAL A 7 -1.83 35.52 4.92
CA VAL A 7 -2.66 34.78 3.94
C VAL A 7 -2.21 33.31 3.82
N ALA A 8 -0.95 33.02 4.15
CA ALA A 8 -0.40 31.67 4.16
C ALA A 8 -0.33 31.14 5.59
N ASP A 9 -1.48 30.68 6.08
CA ASP A 9 -1.61 29.98 7.36
C ASP A 9 -0.71 28.73 7.34
N ALA A 10 0.49 28.81 7.94
CA ALA A 10 1.49 27.74 7.95
C ALA A 10 0.97 26.45 8.64
N SER A 11 -0.14 26.57 9.38
CA SER A 11 -0.88 25.44 9.95
C SER A 11 -1.56 24.55 8.89
N ARG A 12 -1.72 25.03 7.65
CA ARG A 12 -2.31 24.30 6.50
C ARG A 12 -1.31 23.45 5.71
N VAL A 13 -0.10 23.21 6.19
CA VAL A 13 0.79 22.21 5.57
C VAL A 13 0.22 20.81 5.83
N ARG A 14 -0.71 20.38 4.97
CA ARG A 14 -1.23 19.00 4.97
C ARG A 14 -0.03 18.08 4.73
N ARG A 15 0.39 17.34 5.76
CA ARG A 15 1.38 16.26 5.58
C ARG A 15 0.86 15.35 4.48
N ALA A 16 1.66 15.20 3.41
CA ALA A 16 1.35 14.28 2.33
C ALA A 16 1.08 12.88 2.93
N PRO A 17 -0.07 12.26 2.63
CA PRO A 17 -0.36 10.92 3.11
C PRO A 17 0.73 9.98 2.59
N ARG A 18 1.24 9.11 3.45
CA ARG A 18 2.38 8.24 3.13
C ARG A 18 1.93 7.03 2.31
N TYR A 19 1.32 7.27 1.14
CA TYR A 19 0.77 6.24 0.24
C TYR A 19 1.81 5.16 -0.11
N GLY A 20 3.06 5.58 -0.32
CA GLY A 20 4.17 4.65 -0.61
C GLY A 20 4.38 3.59 0.47
N ARG A 21 4.11 3.90 1.75
CA ARG A 21 4.25 2.91 2.84
C ARG A 21 3.20 1.82 2.78
N PHE A 22 1.96 2.17 2.43
CA PHE A 22 0.89 1.19 2.33
C PHE A 22 1.06 0.30 1.10
N GLY A 23 1.47 0.87 -0.03
CA GLY A 23 1.84 0.06 -1.21
C GLY A 23 2.98 -0.91 -0.89
N PHE A 24 4.04 -0.44 -0.21
CA PHE A 24 5.15 -1.28 0.20
C PHE A 24 4.74 -2.38 1.20
N LEU A 25 3.91 -2.06 2.22
CA LEU A 25 3.39 -3.07 3.14
C LEU A 25 2.59 -4.14 2.40
N GLY A 26 1.74 -3.71 1.46
CA GLY A 26 0.94 -4.61 0.64
C GLY A 26 1.81 -5.52 -0.22
N PHE A 27 2.83 -4.98 -0.88
CA PHE A 27 3.83 -5.77 -1.61
C PHE A 27 4.51 -6.80 -0.70
N LEU A 28 4.97 -6.35 0.48
CA LEU A 28 5.68 -7.20 1.42
C LEU A 28 4.82 -8.38 1.90
N LEU A 29 3.55 -8.12 2.21
CA LEU A 29 2.56 -9.16 2.52
C LEU A 29 2.37 -10.14 1.36
N GLY A 30 2.22 -9.63 0.13
CA GLY A 30 2.12 -10.45 -1.07
C GLY A 30 3.36 -11.30 -1.33
N ALA A 31 4.56 -10.74 -1.08
CA ALA A 31 5.83 -11.44 -1.22
C ALA A 31 5.99 -12.57 -0.19
N LEU A 32 5.65 -12.31 1.07
CA LEU A 32 5.65 -13.35 2.12
C LEU A 32 4.67 -14.47 1.81
N LEU A 33 3.47 -14.12 1.33
CA LEU A 33 2.47 -15.11 0.93
C LEU A 33 2.93 -15.94 -0.28
N SER A 34 3.56 -15.30 -1.28
CA SER A 34 4.15 -15.98 -2.44
C SER A 34 5.25 -16.96 -2.04
N LEU A 35 6.12 -16.54 -1.11
CA LEU A 35 7.17 -17.38 -0.58
C LEU A 35 6.60 -18.59 0.14
N ALA A 36 5.61 -18.38 1.01
CA ALA A 36 4.95 -19.48 1.74
C ALA A 36 4.31 -20.48 0.76
N LEU A 37 3.56 -19.99 -0.23
CA LEU A 37 2.89 -20.81 -1.23
C LEU A 37 3.85 -21.61 -2.12
N THR A 38 5.08 -21.12 -2.34
CA THR A 38 6.10 -21.83 -3.11
C THR A 38 6.51 -23.17 -2.48
N PHE A 39 6.37 -23.30 -1.16
CA PHE A 39 6.70 -24.52 -0.43
C PHE A 39 5.48 -25.44 -0.19
N VAL A 40 4.28 -25.02 -0.60
CA VAL A 40 3.09 -25.87 -0.51
C VAL A 40 3.18 -26.96 -1.58
N PRO A 41 3.11 -28.25 -1.20
CA PRO A 41 3.11 -29.33 -2.19
C PRO A 41 1.81 -29.29 -2.99
N VAL A 42 1.88 -28.83 -4.23
CA VAL A 42 0.78 -28.90 -5.19
C VAL A 42 1.13 -30.00 -6.18
N GLY A 43 0.39 -31.11 -6.12
CA GLY A 43 0.62 -32.24 -7.02
C GLY A 43 0.46 -31.83 -8.49
N GLY A 44 1.41 -32.23 -9.32
CA GLY A 44 1.33 -32.05 -10.78
C GLY A 44 2.03 -30.82 -11.37
N ALA A 45 2.77 -30.03 -10.58
CA ALA A 45 3.55 -28.91 -11.10
C ALA A 45 5.02 -29.28 -11.33
N ASP A 46 5.41 -29.50 -12.59
CA ASP A 46 6.81 -29.62 -13.03
C ASP A 46 7.54 -28.25 -13.09
N LEU A 47 7.02 -27.24 -12.38
CA LEU A 47 7.55 -25.89 -12.45
C LEU A 47 8.69 -25.70 -11.44
N PRO A 48 9.86 -25.18 -11.85
CA PRO A 48 10.92 -24.84 -10.92
C PRO A 48 10.42 -23.87 -9.84
N ARG A 49 10.78 -24.13 -8.58
CA ARG A 49 10.33 -23.33 -7.42
C ARG A 49 10.65 -21.84 -7.57
N GLY A 50 11.81 -21.51 -8.14
CA GLY A 50 12.17 -20.11 -8.41
C GLY A 50 11.20 -19.43 -9.38
N THR A 51 10.82 -20.12 -10.46
CA THR A 51 9.83 -19.62 -11.43
C THR A 51 8.45 -19.50 -10.80
N LEU A 52 8.02 -20.51 -10.03
CA LEU A 52 6.75 -20.47 -9.30
C LEU A 52 6.70 -19.28 -8.33
N PHE A 53 7.75 -19.09 -7.56
CA PHE A 53 7.88 -17.95 -6.64
C PHE A 53 7.75 -16.63 -7.37
N LEU A 54 8.45 -16.44 -8.50
CA LEU A 54 8.40 -15.19 -9.25
C LEU A 54 7.03 -14.93 -9.87
N LEU A 55 6.34 -15.96 -10.38
CA LEU A 55 4.96 -15.83 -10.87
C LEU A 55 3.99 -15.46 -9.75
N LEU A 56 4.09 -16.14 -8.60
CA LEU A 56 3.30 -15.83 -7.42
C LEU A 56 3.60 -14.42 -6.92
N LEU A 57 4.87 -14.03 -6.83
CA LEU A 57 5.32 -12.71 -6.42
C LEU A 57 4.79 -11.63 -7.36
N LEU A 58 4.80 -11.88 -8.66
CA LEU A 58 4.23 -10.97 -9.63
C LEU A 58 2.72 -10.79 -9.40
N ALA A 59 1.97 -11.87 -9.23
CA ALA A 59 0.52 -11.79 -9.03
C ALA A 59 0.14 -11.21 -7.65
N LEU A 60 0.61 -11.85 -6.56
CA LEU A 60 0.28 -11.49 -5.18
C LEU A 60 0.98 -10.21 -4.73
N GLY A 61 2.22 -9.96 -5.18
CA GLY A 61 2.95 -8.73 -4.88
C GLY A 61 2.30 -7.52 -5.51
N THR A 62 1.97 -7.56 -6.81
CA THR A 62 1.25 -6.45 -7.47
C THR A 62 -0.17 -6.29 -6.90
N GLY A 63 -0.91 -7.38 -6.72
CA GLY A 63 -2.23 -7.36 -6.07
C GLY A 63 -2.17 -6.76 -4.66
N GLY A 64 -1.14 -7.11 -3.89
CA GLY A 64 -0.85 -6.56 -2.57
C GLY A 64 -0.59 -5.05 -2.60
N VAL A 65 0.19 -4.55 -3.56
CA VAL A 65 0.40 -3.10 -3.76
C VAL A 65 -0.94 -2.39 -3.99
N PHE A 66 -1.76 -2.89 -4.91
CA PHE A 66 -3.07 -2.29 -5.21
C PHE A 66 -4.01 -2.31 -4.00
N ALA A 67 -4.04 -3.41 -3.25
CA ALA A 67 -4.80 -3.53 -2.02
C ALA A 67 -4.32 -2.52 -0.96
N GLY A 68 -3.01 -2.39 -0.78
CA GLY A 68 -2.39 -1.43 0.15
C GLY A 68 -2.72 0.02 -0.22
N LEU A 69 -2.59 0.39 -1.50
CA LEU A 69 -2.93 1.73 -1.97
C LEU A 69 -4.42 2.04 -1.82
N THR A 70 -5.29 1.08 -2.13
CA THR A 70 -6.73 1.21 -1.93
C THR A 70 -7.06 1.43 -0.45
N TRP A 71 -6.42 0.67 0.45
CA TRP A 71 -6.58 0.85 1.89
C TRP A 71 -6.10 2.23 2.34
N ALA A 72 -4.97 2.71 1.83
CA ALA A 72 -4.46 4.04 2.13
C ALA A 72 -5.46 5.13 1.73
N LEU A 73 -6.09 5.00 0.57
CA LEU A 73 -7.12 5.92 0.09
C LEU A 73 -8.36 5.91 1.01
N VAL A 74 -8.81 4.73 1.42
CA VAL A 74 -9.96 4.60 2.34
C VAL A 74 -9.63 5.19 3.71
N ALA A 75 -8.44 4.93 4.24
CA ALA A 75 -7.99 5.48 5.52
C ALA A 75 -7.89 7.01 5.49
N ASP A 76 -7.36 7.58 4.40
CA ASP A 76 -7.28 9.02 4.20
C ASP A 76 -8.69 9.66 4.13
N ARG A 77 -9.62 9.04 3.39
CA ARG A 77 -11.02 9.50 3.31
C ARG A 77 -11.73 9.46 4.68
N ARG A 78 -11.48 8.43 5.50
CA ARG A 78 -12.04 8.32 6.85
C ARG A 78 -11.47 9.38 7.79
N SER A 79 -10.17 9.67 7.69
CA SER A 79 -9.49 10.70 8.46
C SER A 79 -10.09 12.09 8.21
N LEU A 80 -10.32 12.45 6.94
CA LEU A 80 -10.94 13.72 6.56
C LEU A 80 -12.37 13.87 7.09
N ARG A 81 -13.18 12.79 7.01
CA ARG A 81 -14.57 12.80 7.53
C ARG A 81 -14.67 12.98 9.04
N ARG A 82 -13.65 12.58 9.80
CA ARG A 82 -13.64 12.77 11.27
C ARG A 82 -13.28 14.19 11.67
N ARG A 83 -12.53 14.93 10.86
CA ARG A 83 -12.14 16.32 11.14
C ARG A 83 -13.25 17.35 10.89
N GLY A 84 -14.27 17.03 10.09
CA GLY A 84 -15.40 17.93 9.83
C GLY A 84 -16.59 17.79 10.79
N ARG A 85 -16.45 16.99 11.87
CA ARG A 85 -17.50 16.74 12.87
C ARG A 85 -17.11 17.18 14.30
N GLY A 86 -15.94 17.79 14.46
CA GLY A 86 -15.52 18.45 15.70
C GLY A 86 -15.28 19.92 15.41
#